data_AF-A0A925U832-F1
#
_entry.id   AF-A0A925U832-F1
#
_cell.length_a   1.000
_cell.length_b   1.000
_cell.length_c   1.000
_cell.angle_alpha   90.00
_cell.angle_beta   90.00
_cell.angle_gamma   90.00
#
_symmetry.space_group_name_H-M   'P 1'
#
loop_
_entity.id
_entity.type
_entity.pdbx_description
1 polymer ?
#
loop_
_entity_poly.entity_id
_entity_poly.type
_entity_poly.pdbx_seq_one_letter_code
_entity_poly.pdbx_strand_id
1 'polypeptide(L)'
;MVKDLTNSELDRKNILNNNLAVQEAYNYLGFQGIKFEGKFRYTKIQVAQYFEVDVRTINRLLENHRSELDQHGHEVFAGNRLRLFKEALSQLKDIDVPQLEDEGDGELVGARATALNVFTFKGFLNVAMLLQGSERARQLRASILDLVLDTLNQRLGGTTKYVNQREQDYVPSALREFNYRQEFTNALDKYIDQNQFKYGQLTDRIYMSIFKEKSKEYRQILKLNTKESVRATMYSEVLDLVSAYENGFSDYLRKAYEEKGELLRLSEANVLFKEFEEMTEMAFQPLKEKARSLMASRDMAFRDALHEQLKEYISEVSQEDFDKFLGEKSKSLEERLSENIDVFIRLKNK
;
A
#
# COMPACT_ATOMS: atom_id res chain seq x y z
N MET A 1 8.20 -5.46 12.49
CA MET A 1 9.50 -6.14 12.19
C MET A 1 10.60 -5.08 12.05
N VAL A 2 11.85 -5.27 12.51
CA VAL A 2 12.93 -4.27 12.22
C VAL A 2 13.23 -4.33 10.73
N LYS A 3 12.76 -3.33 9.98
CA LYS A 3 12.93 -3.27 8.52
C LYS A 3 14.36 -2.86 8.19
N ASP A 4 15.12 -3.76 7.58
CA ASP A 4 16.43 -3.44 7.04
C ASP A 4 16.28 -2.76 5.67
N LEU A 5 16.23 -1.43 5.72
CA LEU A 5 16.08 -0.58 4.54
C LEU A 5 17.25 -0.68 3.56
N THR A 6 18.40 -1.21 3.99
CA THR A 6 19.56 -1.33 3.08
C THR A 6 19.41 -2.48 2.10
N ASN A 7 18.62 -3.51 2.46
CA ASN A 7 18.47 -4.73 1.67
C ASN A 7 17.06 -4.88 1.06
N SER A 8 16.08 -4.11 1.50
CA SER A 8 14.69 -4.21 1.04
C SER A 8 14.29 -3.03 0.14
N GLU A 9 14.38 -3.22 -1.19
CA GLU A 9 13.87 -2.25 -2.17
C GLU A 9 12.38 -1.96 -1.95
N LEU A 10 11.59 -2.99 -1.67
CA LEU A 10 10.16 -2.86 -1.43
C LEU A 10 9.84 -1.95 -0.24
N ASP A 11 10.55 -2.10 0.88
CA ASP A 11 10.33 -1.22 2.04
C ASP A 11 10.71 0.22 1.73
N ARG A 12 11.80 0.45 0.98
CA ARG A 12 12.18 1.79 0.52
C ARG A 12 11.08 2.39 -0.36
N LYS A 13 10.55 1.64 -1.33
CA LYS A 13 9.44 2.09 -2.19
C LYS A 13 8.20 2.47 -1.38
N ASN A 14 7.80 1.63 -0.43
CA ASN A 14 6.66 1.91 0.45
C ASN A 14 6.85 3.21 1.26
N ILE A 15 8.05 3.44 1.80
CA ILE A 15 8.37 4.68 2.51
C ILE A 15 8.29 5.89 1.57
N LEU A 16 8.87 5.78 0.38
CA LEU A 16 8.92 6.88 -0.59
C LEU A 16 7.55 7.17 -1.22
N ASN A 17 6.65 6.18 -1.27
CA ASN A 17 5.26 6.34 -1.71
C ASN A 17 4.37 6.94 -0.61
N ASN A 18 4.76 6.87 0.66
CA ASN A 18 4.07 7.55 1.76
C ASN A 18 4.45 9.03 1.82
N ASN A 19 3.76 9.87 1.03
CA ASN A 19 4.04 11.31 0.97
C ASN A 19 3.93 12.02 2.33
N LEU A 20 3.04 11.56 3.21
CA LEU A 20 2.88 12.15 4.54
C LEU A 20 4.14 11.94 5.37
N ALA A 21 4.66 10.70 5.40
CA ALA A 21 5.91 10.40 6.10
C ALA A 21 7.12 11.12 5.46
N VAL A 22 7.15 11.26 4.13
CA VAL A 22 8.19 12.03 3.44
C VAL A 22 8.12 13.52 3.81
N GLN A 23 6.92 14.08 3.97
CA GLN A 23 6.76 15.47 4.43
C GLN A 23 7.21 15.65 5.88
N GLU A 24 6.85 14.74 6.78
CA GLU A 24 7.32 14.77 8.17
C GLU A 24 8.85 14.62 8.25
N ALA A 25 9.45 13.75 7.44
CA ALA A 25 10.90 13.62 7.33
C ALA A 25 11.58 14.90 6.82
N TYR A 26 10.95 15.61 5.88
CA TYR A 26 11.45 16.90 5.41
C TYR A 26 11.48 17.94 6.54
N ASN A 27 10.38 18.05 7.28
CA ASN A 27 10.25 18.98 8.41
C ASN A 27 11.23 18.66 9.54
N TYR A 28 11.43 17.36 9.83
CA TYR A 28 12.36 16.90 10.85
C TYR A 28 13.82 17.19 10.50
N LEU A 29 14.23 16.93 9.25
CA LEU A 29 15.62 17.06 8.84
C LEU A 29 16.10 18.49 8.71
N GLY A 30 15.21 19.42 8.32
CA GLY A 30 15.56 20.83 8.11
C GLY A 30 16.64 21.06 7.05
N PHE A 31 16.96 20.05 6.23
CA PHE A 31 18.03 20.13 5.24
C PHE A 31 17.58 20.95 4.03
N GLN A 32 18.05 22.19 3.96
CA GLN A 32 17.64 23.15 2.95
C GLN A 32 18.07 22.70 1.54
N GLY A 33 17.08 22.41 0.71
CA GLY A 33 17.29 22.16 -0.72
C GLY A 33 17.23 23.46 -1.53
N ILE A 34 17.68 23.37 -2.78
CA ILE A 34 17.57 24.46 -3.75
C ILE A 34 16.16 24.42 -4.34
N LYS A 35 15.40 25.51 -4.18
CA LYS A 35 14.05 25.61 -4.76
C LYS A 35 14.15 25.85 -6.27
N PHE A 36 13.72 24.87 -7.06
CA PHE A 36 13.72 24.94 -8.52
C PHE A 36 12.48 24.26 -9.08
N GLU A 37 11.79 24.90 -10.03
CA GLU A 37 10.53 24.38 -10.61
C GLU A 37 9.47 24.01 -9.55
N GLY A 38 9.40 24.79 -8.46
CA GLY A 38 8.43 24.58 -7.39
C GLY A 38 8.76 23.41 -6.44
N LYS A 39 9.90 22.73 -6.61
CA LYS A 39 10.34 21.63 -5.76
C LYS A 39 11.75 21.86 -5.21
N PHE A 40 12.09 21.19 -4.11
CA PHE A 40 13.45 21.19 -3.60
C PHE A 40 14.32 20.18 -4.35
N ARG A 41 15.55 20.61 -4.65
CA ARG A 41 16.56 19.89 -5.41
C ARG A 41 17.89 19.90 -4.67
N TYR A 42 18.60 18.79 -4.73
CA TYR A 42 19.87 18.58 -4.05
C TYR A 42 20.91 18.15 -5.08
N THR A 43 22.06 18.82 -5.11
CA THR A 43 23.16 18.39 -5.97
C THR A 43 23.81 17.15 -5.38
N LYS A 44 24.46 16.35 -6.23
CA LYS A 44 25.28 15.22 -5.78
C LYS A 44 26.28 15.60 -4.69
N ILE A 45 26.88 16.79 -4.78
CA ILE A 45 27.87 17.25 -3.81
C ILE A 45 27.21 17.57 -2.46
N GLN A 46 26.04 18.23 -2.46
CA GLN A 46 25.27 18.47 -1.23
C GLN A 46 24.88 17.16 -0.53
N VAL A 47 24.48 16.15 -1.31
CA VAL A 47 24.14 14.83 -0.80
C VAL A 47 25.38 14.15 -0.19
N ALA A 48 26.52 14.18 -0.88
CA ALA A 48 27.78 13.61 -0.41
C ALA A 48 28.25 14.28 0.90
N GLN A 49 28.19 15.61 0.97
CA GLN A 49 28.53 16.40 2.15
C GLN A 49 27.64 16.08 3.34
N TYR A 50 26.32 16.03 3.15
CA TYR A 50 25.38 15.73 4.22
C TYR A 50 25.66 14.35 4.84
N PHE A 51 25.95 13.36 4.00
CA PHE A 51 26.22 12.00 4.46
C PHE A 51 27.68 11.77 4.87
N GLU A 52 28.55 12.77 4.79
CA GLU A 52 29.97 12.67 5.13
C GLU A 52 30.67 11.53 4.34
N VAL A 53 30.37 11.44 3.03
CA VAL A 53 30.95 10.44 2.11
C VAL A 53 31.55 11.10 0.88
N ASP A 54 32.48 10.40 0.23
CA ASP A 54 33.02 10.85 -1.05
C ASP A 54 31.95 10.89 -2.15
N VAL A 55 32.05 11.87 -3.05
CA VAL A 55 31.20 11.98 -4.24
C VAL A 55 31.25 10.69 -5.10
N ARG A 56 32.40 10.00 -5.13
CA ARG A 56 32.58 8.70 -5.78
C ARG A 56 31.65 7.62 -5.22
N THR A 57 31.34 7.67 -3.93
CA THR A 57 30.38 6.76 -3.28
C THR A 57 28.97 6.97 -3.84
N ILE A 58 28.58 8.23 -4.05
CA ILE A 58 27.28 8.56 -4.65
C ILE A 58 27.23 8.13 -6.13
N ASN A 59 28.31 8.30 -6.90
CA ASN A 59 28.40 7.80 -8.28
C ASN A 59 28.20 6.28 -8.34
N ARG A 60 28.90 5.53 -7.47
CA ARG A 60 28.76 4.07 -7.39
C ARG A 60 27.33 3.64 -7.06
N LEU A 61 26.62 4.39 -6.19
CA LEU A 61 25.21 4.14 -5.92
C LEU A 61 24.33 4.39 -7.15
N LEU A 62 24.57 5.48 -7.88
CA LEU A 62 23.86 5.78 -9.13
C LEU A 62 24.07 4.70 -10.19
N GLU A 63 25.27 4.12 -10.27
CA GLU A 63 25.59 3.03 -11.19
C GLU A 63 24.89 1.72 -10.77
N ASN A 64 24.97 1.36 -9.49
CA ASN A 64 24.45 0.09 -8.99
C ASN A 64 22.91 0.06 -8.82
N HIS A 65 22.28 1.21 -8.57
CA HIS A 65 20.85 1.33 -8.24
C HIS A 65 20.11 2.29 -9.19
N ARG A 66 20.57 2.43 -10.43
CA ARG A 66 20.05 3.41 -11.39
C ARG A 66 18.54 3.33 -11.59
N SER A 67 18.00 2.13 -11.81
CA SER A 67 16.57 1.89 -12.02
C SER A 67 15.71 2.42 -10.87
N GLU A 68 16.13 2.14 -9.64
CA GLU A 68 15.42 2.55 -8.43
C GLU A 68 15.53 4.06 -8.19
N LEU A 69 16.71 4.63 -8.36
CA LEU A 69 16.96 6.06 -8.15
C LEU A 69 16.24 6.90 -9.21
N ASP A 70 16.24 6.48 -10.48
CA ASP A 70 15.52 7.17 -11.56
C ASP A 70 14.00 7.16 -11.31
N GLN A 71 13.45 6.06 -10.78
CA GLN A 71 12.04 5.96 -10.39
C GLN A 71 11.70 6.86 -9.18
N HIS A 72 12.61 6.95 -8.21
CA HIS A 72 12.37 7.65 -6.95
C HIS A 72 13.23 8.91 -6.76
N GLY A 73 13.37 9.70 -7.83
CA GLY A 73 13.71 11.11 -7.71
C GLY A 73 15.16 11.49 -7.97
N HIS A 74 15.91 10.68 -8.70
CA HIS A 74 17.10 11.12 -9.43
C HIS A 74 16.70 11.75 -10.77
N GLU A 75 17.27 12.91 -11.08
CA GLU A 75 17.03 13.67 -12.30
C GLU A 75 18.36 14.14 -12.89
N VAL A 76 18.53 14.05 -14.20
CA VAL A 76 19.69 14.62 -14.90
C VAL A 76 19.29 15.93 -15.57
N PHE A 77 19.91 17.03 -15.16
CA PHE A 77 19.69 18.34 -15.76
C PHE A 77 20.71 18.58 -16.86
N ALA A 78 20.25 18.90 -18.07
CA ALA A 78 21.10 19.24 -19.21
C ALA A 78 20.54 20.45 -19.97
N GLY A 79 21.36 21.06 -20.82
CA GLY A 79 20.97 22.15 -21.71
C GLY A 79 20.35 23.35 -20.97
N ASN A 80 19.18 23.82 -21.42
CA ASN A 80 18.54 25.02 -20.85
C ASN A 80 18.11 24.83 -19.38
N ARG A 81 17.63 23.63 -19.01
CA ARG A 81 17.21 23.34 -17.63
C ARG A 81 18.39 23.44 -16.65
N LEU A 82 19.56 22.95 -17.07
CA LEU A 82 20.79 23.09 -16.31
C LEU A 82 21.21 24.56 -16.17
N ARG A 83 21.13 25.35 -17.25
CA ARG A 83 21.47 26.79 -17.20
C ARG A 83 20.60 27.53 -16.19
N LEU A 84 19.27 27.34 -16.26
CA LEU A 84 18.33 27.95 -15.31
C LEU A 84 18.59 27.50 -13.86
N PHE A 85 18.94 26.23 -13.66
CA PHE A 85 19.28 25.73 -12.33
C PHE A 85 20.57 26.34 -11.78
N LYS A 86 21.60 26.52 -12.63
CA LYS A 86 22.84 27.22 -12.26
C LYS A 86 22.60 28.69 -11.92
N GLU A 87 21.65 29.35 -12.59
CA GLU A 87 21.22 30.71 -12.26
C GLU A 87 20.50 30.77 -10.90
N ALA A 88 19.61 29.81 -10.61
CA ALA A 88 18.97 29.72 -9.31
C ALA A 88 19.98 29.49 -8.18
N LEU A 89 21.00 28.67 -8.42
CA LEU A 89 22.13 28.44 -7.51
C LEU A 89 22.94 29.71 -7.25
N SER A 90 23.23 30.49 -8.30
CA SER A 90 24.06 31.69 -8.16
C SER A 90 23.36 32.83 -7.42
N GLN A 91 22.02 32.86 -7.46
CA GLN A 91 21.20 33.80 -6.68
C GLN A 91 21.16 33.48 -5.18
N LEU A 92 21.47 32.23 -4.78
CA LEU A 92 21.46 31.77 -3.40
C LEU A 92 22.81 31.93 -2.67
N LYS A 93 23.77 32.66 -3.26
CA LYS A 93 25.16 32.83 -2.78
C LYS A 93 25.35 33.49 -1.40
N ASP A 94 24.27 33.93 -0.73
CA ASP A 94 24.30 34.41 0.67
C ASP A 94 24.01 33.32 1.71
N ILE A 95 23.67 32.10 1.27
CA ILE A 95 23.54 30.91 2.11
C ILE A 95 24.75 30.03 1.78
N ASP A 96 25.40 29.46 2.79
CA ASP A 96 26.56 28.54 2.73
C ASP A 96 26.35 27.38 1.72
N VAL A 97 26.40 27.68 0.43
CA VAL A 97 26.49 26.72 -0.66
C VAL A 97 27.96 26.74 -1.02
N PRO A 98 28.76 25.75 -0.56
CA PRO A 98 30.19 25.82 -0.74
C PRO A 98 30.47 25.88 -2.25
N GLN A 99 31.29 26.85 -2.67
CA GLN A 99 31.87 26.84 -4.00
C GLN A 99 32.81 25.64 -4.03
N LEU A 100 32.29 24.50 -4.48
CA LEU A 100 33.01 23.23 -4.42
C LEU A 100 33.89 23.14 -5.65
N GLU A 101 35.05 23.79 -5.55
CA GLU A 101 36.24 23.38 -6.26
C GLU A 101 36.67 22.04 -5.67
N ASP A 102 36.53 20.96 -6.43
CA ASP A 102 37.13 19.67 -6.12
C ASP A 102 37.97 19.24 -7.33
N GLU A 103 39.24 18.92 -7.08
CA GLU A 103 40.30 18.67 -8.07
C GLU A 103 40.22 17.27 -8.74
N GLY A 104 39.05 16.64 -8.78
CA GLY A 104 38.92 15.26 -9.25
C GLY A 104 37.61 14.96 -10.00
N ASP A 105 37.77 14.55 -11.27
CA ASP A 105 36.76 13.95 -12.15
C ASP A 105 35.40 14.66 -12.30
N GLY A 106 35.41 15.69 -13.16
CA GLY A 106 34.45 15.76 -14.27
C GLY A 106 33.04 16.28 -14.03
N GLU A 107 32.60 16.54 -12.80
CA GLU A 107 31.29 17.14 -12.55
C GLU A 107 31.38 18.31 -11.57
N LEU A 108 32.10 19.36 -11.99
CA LEU A 108 32.04 20.66 -11.34
C LEU A 108 30.58 21.15 -11.36
N VAL A 109 30.13 21.83 -10.30
CA VAL A 109 29.14 22.93 -10.44
C VAL A 109 29.85 24.13 -11.10
N GLY A 110 30.61 23.84 -12.16
CA GLY A 110 31.46 24.76 -12.86
C GLY A 110 30.75 25.22 -14.12
N ALA A 111 31.17 26.37 -14.62
CA ALA A 111 30.61 27.00 -15.81
C ALA A 111 30.58 26.05 -17.05
N ARG A 112 31.38 24.98 -17.07
CA ARG A 112 31.56 24.05 -18.22
C ARG A 112 30.80 22.72 -18.16
N ALA A 113 30.17 22.32 -17.05
CA ALA A 113 29.43 21.05 -17.01
C ALA A 113 28.20 21.08 -17.94
N THR A 114 28.07 20.08 -18.82
CA THR A 114 26.99 19.93 -19.83
C THR A 114 25.77 19.18 -19.31
N ALA A 115 25.95 18.40 -18.24
CA ALA A 115 24.91 17.71 -17.49
C ALA A 115 25.21 17.80 -15.98
N LEU A 116 24.17 17.66 -15.15
CA LEU A 116 24.28 17.63 -13.69
C LEU A 116 23.30 16.61 -13.10
N ASN A 117 23.80 15.70 -12.28
CA ASN A 117 22.96 14.81 -11.48
C ASN A 117 22.36 15.57 -10.27
N VAL A 118 21.03 15.54 -10.18
CA VAL A 118 20.25 16.25 -9.15
C VAL A 118 19.25 15.29 -8.52
N PHE A 119 19.04 15.42 -7.22
CA PHE A 119 18.10 14.61 -6.45
C PHE A 119 16.92 15.45 -5.97
N THR A 120 15.73 14.88 -5.99
CA THR A 120 14.60 15.35 -5.20
C THR A 120 14.78 14.96 -3.73
N PHE A 121 13.92 15.43 -2.84
CA PHE A 121 13.97 14.98 -1.45
C PHE A 121 13.71 13.46 -1.31
N LYS A 122 12.83 12.87 -2.14
CA LYS A 122 12.67 11.41 -2.20
C LYS A 122 13.97 10.71 -2.63
N GLY A 123 14.66 11.27 -3.61
CA GLY A 123 15.96 10.76 -4.06
C GLY A 123 17.03 10.84 -2.97
N PHE A 124 17.06 11.94 -2.21
CA PHE A 124 17.92 12.11 -1.04
C PHE A 124 17.65 11.05 0.04
N LEU A 125 16.38 10.83 0.40
CA LEU A 125 16.01 9.78 1.35
C LEU A 125 16.37 8.39 0.82
N ASN A 126 16.20 8.15 -0.49
CA ASN A 126 16.55 6.87 -1.07
C ASN A 126 18.07 6.59 -0.99
N VAL A 127 18.89 7.60 -1.30
CA VAL A 127 20.34 7.53 -1.09
C VAL A 127 20.68 7.24 0.37
N ALA A 128 20.00 7.89 1.33
CA ALA A 128 20.17 7.58 2.76
C ALA A 128 19.87 6.12 3.09
N MET A 129 18.83 5.55 2.48
CA MET A 129 18.43 4.16 2.72
C MET A 129 19.40 3.14 2.09
N LEU A 130 20.08 3.51 1.00
CA LEU A 130 21.08 2.66 0.32
C LEU A 130 22.50 2.76 0.93
N LEU A 131 22.86 3.88 1.57
CA LEU A 131 24.21 4.14 2.07
C LEU A 131 24.57 3.35 3.35
N GLN A 132 25.30 2.24 3.23
CA GLN A 132 25.68 1.43 4.41
C GLN A 132 26.83 2.04 5.25
N GLY A 133 27.78 2.75 4.62
CA GLY A 133 29.01 3.21 5.26
C GLY A 133 28.98 4.60 5.92
N SER A 134 27.80 5.22 6.05
CA SER A 134 27.65 6.57 6.62
C SER A 134 26.87 6.52 7.93
N GLU A 135 27.45 7.06 9.00
CA GLU A 135 26.77 7.20 10.30
C GLU A 135 25.57 8.15 10.21
N ARG A 136 25.68 9.24 9.43
CA ARG A 136 24.56 10.13 9.12
C ARG A 136 23.42 9.39 8.43
N ALA A 137 23.74 8.56 7.44
CA ALA A 137 22.74 7.75 6.76
C ALA A 137 22.09 6.73 7.69
N ARG A 138 22.87 6.12 8.61
CA ARG A 138 22.36 5.19 9.62
C ARG A 138 21.37 5.86 10.57
N GLN A 139 21.71 7.04 11.09
CA GLN A 139 20.82 7.83 11.95
C GLN A 139 19.54 8.24 11.21
N LEU A 140 19.67 8.67 9.96
CA LEU A 140 18.53 9.04 9.13
C LEU A 140 17.62 7.84 8.85
N ARG A 141 18.15 6.65 8.53
CA ARG A 141 17.34 5.43 8.36
C ARG A 141 16.51 5.10 9.60
N ALA A 142 17.11 5.17 10.79
CA ALA A 142 16.39 4.95 12.04
C ALA A 142 15.27 5.98 12.22
N SER A 143 15.60 7.27 12.03
CA SER A 143 14.64 8.36 12.14
C SER A 143 13.48 8.24 11.16
N ILE A 144 13.74 7.81 9.92
CA ILE A 144 12.69 7.58 8.90
C ILE A 144 11.73 6.48 9.35
N LEU A 145 12.24 5.37 9.90
CA LEU A 145 11.38 4.28 10.39
C LEU A 145 10.46 4.77 11.50
N ASP A 146 11.01 5.52 12.46
CA ASP A 146 10.25 6.10 13.56
C ASP A 146 9.19 7.09 13.05
N LEU A 147 9.58 7.99 12.13
CA LEU A 147 8.65 8.94 11.50
C LEU A 147 7.52 8.27 10.73
N VAL A 148 7.79 7.19 10.02
CA VAL A 148 6.76 6.42 9.30
C VAL A 148 5.79 5.78 10.30
N LEU A 149 6.30 5.19 11.37
CA LEU A 149 5.48 4.60 12.44
C LEU A 149 4.62 5.66 13.13
N ASP A 150 5.22 6.81 13.46
CA ASP A 150 4.53 7.92 14.10
C ASP A 150 3.46 8.51 13.19
N THR A 151 3.76 8.72 11.90
CA THR A 151 2.80 9.19 10.91
C THR A 151 1.60 8.24 10.81
N LEU A 152 1.85 6.93 10.75
CA LEU A 152 0.78 5.92 10.74
C LEU A 152 -0.06 6.00 12.02
N ASN A 153 0.57 6.04 13.18
CA ASN A 153 -0.13 6.08 14.47
C ASN A 153 -0.97 7.36 14.63
N GLN A 154 -0.42 8.52 14.27
CA GLN A 154 -1.11 9.81 14.31
C GLN A 154 -2.32 9.83 13.39
N ARG A 155 -2.18 9.32 12.16
CA ARG A 155 -3.28 9.32 11.17
C ARG A 155 -4.36 8.28 11.48
N LEU A 156 -3.98 7.13 12.05
CA LEU A 156 -4.89 6.03 12.33
C LEU A 156 -5.55 6.09 13.71
N GLY A 157 -5.08 6.96 14.62
CA GLY A 157 -5.65 7.09 15.97
C GLY A 157 -5.35 5.89 16.86
N GLY A 158 -4.24 5.19 16.62
CA GLY A 158 -3.73 4.10 17.46
C GLY A 158 -4.18 2.68 17.11
N THR A 159 -5.26 2.47 16.34
CA THR A 159 -5.64 1.12 15.88
C THR A 159 -5.50 0.95 14.38
N THR A 160 -4.67 0.02 13.94
CA THR A 160 -4.41 -0.27 12.52
C THR A 160 -5.35 -1.33 11.93
N LYS A 161 -6.02 -2.12 12.79
CA LYS A 161 -6.91 -3.22 12.38
C LYS A 161 -8.00 -2.78 11.39
N TYR A 162 -8.55 -1.58 11.58
CA TYR A 162 -9.69 -1.07 10.82
C TYR A 162 -9.31 0.05 9.84
N VAL A 163 -8.05 0.11 9.39
CA VAL A 163 -7.57 1.09 8.41
C VAL A 163 -8.41 1.13 7.13
N ASN A 164 -8.91 -0.03 6.70
CA ASN A 164 -9.80 -0.21 5.55
C ASN A 164 -11.09 0.64 5.66
N GLN A 165 -11.59 0.88 6.88
CA GLN A 165 -12.85 1.60 7.09
C GLN A 165 -12.74 3.09 6.80
N ARG A 166 -11.51 3.59 6.66
CA ARG A 166 -11.24 4.99 6.40
C ARG A 166 -11.38 5.36 4.93
N GLU A 167 -11.47 4.36 4.07
CA GLU A 167 -11.71 4.53 2.64
C GLU A 167 -13.15 5.01 2.37
N GLN A 168 -13.33 5.72 1.26
CA GLN A 168 -14.65 6.19 0.82
C GLN A 168 -15.62 5.07 0.45
N ASP A 169 -15.17 4.08 -0.31
CA ASP A 169 -16.03 3.02 -0.84
C ASP A 169 -16.30 1.90 0.17
N TYR A 170 -15.70 1.97 1.36
CA TYR A 170 -15.86 0.93 2.38
C TYR A 170 -17.32 0.74 2.79
N VAL A 171 -18.05 1.83 3.07
CA VAL A 171 -19.43 1.71 3.57
C VAL A 171 -20.38 1.11 2.52
N PRO A 172 -20.39 1.55 1.25
CA PRO A 172 -21.14 0.88 0.20
C PRO A 172 -20.78 -0.60 0.04
N SER A 173 -19.50 -0.96 0.03
CA SER A 173 -19.06 -2.35 -0.08
C SER A 173 -19.47 -3.20 1.12
N ALA A 174 -19.35 -2.68 2.34
CA ALA A 174 -19.77 -3.37 3.56
C ALA A 174 -21.30 -3.60 3.61
N LEU A 175 -22.10 -2.65 3.13
CA LEU A 175 -23.55 -2.81 3.03
C LEU A 175 -23.94 -3.87 1.99
N ARG A 176 -23.29 -3.86 0.81
CA ARG A 176 -23.52 -4.90 -0.20
C ARG A 176 -23.14 -6.27 0.35
N GLU A 177 -21.99 -6.38 0.99
CA GLU A 177 -21.53 -7.62 1.61
C GLU A 177 -22.54 -8.14 2.64
N PHE A 178 -23.06 -7.28 3.53
CA PHE A 178 -24.07 -7.67 4.49
C PHE A 178 -25.33 -8.28 3.83
N ASN A 179 -25.81 -7.65 2.76
CA ASN A 179 -27.00 -8.12 2.03
C ASN A 179 -26.71 -9.45 1.31
N TYR A 180 -25.61 -9.55 0.56
CA TYR A 180 -25.26 -10.78 -0.16
C TYR A 180 -24.92 -11.94 0.77
N ARG A 181 -24.36 -11.65 1.95
CA ARG A 181 -24.15 -12.65 3.00
C ARG A 181 -25.46 -13.23 3.51
N GLN A 182 -26.46 -12.38 3.70
CA GLN A 182 -27.80 -12.81 4.10
C GLN A 182 -28.47 -13.64 3.01
N GLU A 183 -28.40 -13.20 1.75
CA GLU A 183 -28.90 -13.95 0.60
C GLU A 183 -28.25 -15.33 0.48
N PHE A 184 -26.93 -15.40 0.63
CA PHE A 184 -26.19 -16.65 0.63
C PHE A 184 -26.60 -17.58 1.75
N THR A 185 -26.70 -17.07 2.97
CA THR A 185 -27.14 -17.87 4.13
C THR A 185 -28.56 -18.42 3.90
N ASN A 186 -29.46 -17.58 3.38
CA ASN A 186 -30.82 -17.99 3.01
C ASN A 186 -30.84 -19.04 1.90
N ALA A 187 -29.96 -18.92 0.90
CA ALA A 187 -29.83 -19.91 -0.17
C ALA A 187 -29.34 -21.26 0.38
N LEU A 188 -28.36 -21.25 1.28
CA LEU A 188 -27.91 -22.47 1.97
C LEU A 188 -29.04 -23.13 2.78
N ASP A 189 -29.96 -22.34 3.33
CA ASP A 189 -31.12 -22.85 4.07
C ASP A 189 -32.23 -23.41 3.20
N LYS A 190 -32.44 -22.81 2.03
CA LYS A 190 -33.49 -23.22 1.10
C LYS A 190 -33.11 -24.41 0.24
N TYR A 191 -31.83 -24.51 -0.15
CA TYR A 191 -31.42 -25.45 -1.21
C TYR A 191 -30.55 -26.61 -0.71
N ILE A 192 -30.02 -26.52 0.52
CA ILE A 192 -29.19 -27.58 1.11
C ILE A 192 -29.89 -28.16 2.32
N ASP A 193 -29.84 -29.49 2.44
CA ASP A 193 -30.35 -30.23 3.59
C ASP A 193 -29.78 -29.72 4.93
N GLN A 194 -30.53 -29.92 6.01
CA GLN A 194 -30.22 -29.39 7.33
C GLN A 194 -28.88 -29.96 7.84
N ASN A 195 -27.87 -29.10 7.93
CA ASN A 195 -26.53 -29.46 8.36
C ASN A 195 -25.85 -28.28 9.06
N GLN A 196 -25.39 -28.49 10.31
CA GLN A 196 -24.75 -27.44 11.12
C GLN A 196 -23.41 -26.95 10.52
N PHE A 197 -22.74 -27.78 9.72
CA PHE A 197 -21.44 -27.48 9.14
C PHE A 197 -21.51 -26.71 7.81
N LYS A 198 -22.69 -26.62 7.18
CA LYS A 198 -22.81 -26.06 5.81
C LYS A 198 -22.31 -24.63 5.69
N TYR A 199 -22.61 -23.77 6.67
CA TYR A 199 -22.20 -22.37 6.64
C TYR A 199 -20.69 -22.21 6.74
N GLY A 200 -20.07 -22.86 7.73
CA GLY A 200 -18.63 -22.76 7.95
C GLY A 200 -17.86 -23.34 6.78
N GLN A 201 -18.25 -24.52 6.29
CA GLN A 201 -17.55 -25.20 5.21
C GLN A 201 -17.64 -24.43 3.89
N LEU A 202 -18.83 -23.97 3.48
CA LEU A 202 -19.00 -23.27 2.22
C LEU A 202 -18.44 -21.84 2.27
N THR A 203 -18.49 -21.16 3.42
CA THR A 203 -17.78 -19.88 3.57
C THR A 203 -16.26 -20.08 3.52
N ASP A 204 -15.71 -21.11 4.17
CA ASP A 204 -14.27 -21.39 4.09
C ASP A 204 -13.85 -21.77 2.65
N ARG A 205 -14.72 -22.40 1.84
CA ARG A 205 -14.45 -22.65 0.41
C ARG A 205 -14.25 -21.35 -0.38
N ILE A 206 -15.10 -20.34 -0.14
CA ILE A 206 -14.94 -19.01 -0.76
C ILE A 206 -13.60 -18.39 -0.35
N TYR A 207 -13.25 -18.48 0.93
CA TYR A 207 -11.99 -17.92 1.45
C TYR A 207 -10.77 -18.63 0.85
N MET A 208 -10.80 -19.97 0.79
CA MET A 208 -9.74 -20.75 0.14
C MET A 208 -9.59 -20.41 -1.34
N SER A 209 -10.71 -20.22 -2.06
CA SER A 209 -10.68 -19.84 -3.48
C SER A 209 -10.01 -18.47 -3.68
N ILE A 210 -10.42 -17.47 -2.89
CA ILE A 210 -9.94 -16.10 -3.03
C ILE A 210 -8.53 -15.93 -2.44
N PHE A 211 -8.27 -16.38 -1.22
CA PHE A 211 -7.08 -16.04 -0.44
C PHE A 211 -6.09 -17.18 -0.25
N LYS A 212 -6.39 -18.40 -0.71
CA LYS A 212 -5.64 -19.63 -0.40
C LYS A 212 -5.64 -20.03 1.09
N GLU A 213 -6.11 -19.16 2.00
CA GLU A 213 -6.20 -19.34 3.46
C GLU A 213 -7.65 -19.40 3.96
N LYS A 214 -7.84 -19.97 5.16
CA LYS A 214 -9.17 -20.02 5.81
C LYS A 214 -9.44 -18.77 6.65
N SER A 215 -10.72 -18.55 6.96
CA SER A 215 -11.17 -17.46 7.84
C SER A 215 -10.49 -17.45 9.21
N LYS A 216 -10.16 -18.63 9.77
CA LYS A 216 -9.44 -18.78 11.05
C LYS A 216 -7.97 -18.37 10.96
N GLU A 217 -7.31 -18.66 9.85
CA GLU A 217 -5.90 -18.29 9.62
C GLU A 217 -5.80 -16.77 9.50
N TYR A 218 -6.67 -16.16 8.69
CA TYR A 218 -6.77 -14.71 8.57
C TYR A 218 -7.02 -14.01 9.93
N ARG A 219 -7.91 -14.59 10.75
CA ARG A 219 -8.20 -14.10 12.11
C ARG A 219 -6.95 -14.08 13.00
N GLN A 220 -6.10 -15.11 12.89
CA GLN A 220 -4.88 -15.22 13.68
C GLN A 220 -3.83 -14.20 13.24
N ILE A 221 -3.68 -14.01 11.92
CA ILE A 221 -2.74 -13.03 11.33
C ILE A 221 -3.04 -11.62 11.85
N LEU A 222 -4.31 -11.22 11.86
CA LEU A 222 -4.74 -9.91 12.36
C LEU A 222 -4.97 -9.82 13.87
N LYS A 223 -4.67 -10.90 14.63
CA LYS A 223 -4.84 -10.97 16.08
C LYS A 223 -6.24 -10.52 16.52
N LEU A 224 -7.27 -11.04 15.85
CA LEU A 224 -8.66 -10.70 16.11
C LEU A 224 -9.26 -11.60 17.20
N ASN A 225 -9.96 -10.98 18.16
CA ASN A 225 -10.71 -11.67 19.20
C ASN A 225 -11.91 -12.42 18.62
N THR A 226 -12.44 -13.40 19.35
CA THR A 226 -13.56 -14.25 18.87
C THR A 226 -14.83 -13.49 18.50
N LYS A 227 -15.08 -12.33 19.14
CA LYS A 227 -16.23 -11.46 18.87
C LYS A 227 -16.01 -10.49 17.69
N GLU A 228 -14.77 -10.30 17.24
CA GLU A 228 -14.46 -9.38 16.15
C GLU A 228 -14.84 -10.01 14.80
N SER A 229 -15.39 -9.19 13.89
CA SER A 229 -15.71 -9.61 12.54
C SER A 229 -14.45 -9.57 11.66
N VAL A 230 -14.16 -10.68 10.98
CA VAL A 230 -13.11 -10.76 9.96
C VAL A 230 -13.44 -9.86 8.77
N ARG A 231 -14.71 -9.80 8.35
CA ARG A 231 -15.10 -8.99 7.18
C ARG A 231 -14.97 -7.49 7.44
N ALA A 232 -15.15 -7.06 8.69
CA ALA A 232 -14.97 -5.66 9.06
C ALA A 232 -13.53 -5.14 8.88
N THR A 233 -12.55 -6.04 8.72
CA THR A 233 -11.16 -5.70 8.41
C THR A 233 -10.81 -5.86 6.94
N MET A 234 -11.71 -6.34 6.08
CA MET A 234 -11.44 -6.50 4.64
C MET A 234 -11.57 -5.17 3.90
N TYR A 235 -10.72 -4.96 2.89
CA TYR A 235 -10.79 -3.80 2.00
C TYR A 235 -12.04 -3.86 1.10
N SER A 236 -12.50 -2.72 0.60
CA SER A 236 -13.71 -2.62 -0.22
C SER A 236 -13.69 -3.55 -1.43
N GLU A 237 -12.54 -3.61 -2.13
CA GLU A 237 -12.38 -4.45 -3.32
C GLU A 237 -12.47 -5.95 -2.99
N VAL A 238 -12.08 -6.31 -1.77
CA VAL A 238 -12.10 -7.68 -1.26
C VAL A 238 -13.51 -8.07 -0.83
N LEU A 239 -14.22 -7.16 -0.14
CA LEU A 239 -15.63 -7.34 0.23
C LEU A 239 -16.51 -7.53 -1.01
N ASP A 240 -16.26 -6.74 -2.06
CA ASP A 240 -16.98 -6.85 -3.33
C ASP A 240 -16.76 -8.21 -4.01
N LEU A 241 -15.52 -8.72 -4.00
CA LEU A 241 -15.21 -10.03 -4.55
C LEU A 241 -15.86 -11.16 -3.75
N VAL A 242 -15.80 -11.10 -2.41
CA VAL A 242 -16.49 -12.08 -1.54
C VAL A 242 -17.99 -12.06 -1.81
N SER A 243 -18.58 -10.87 -1.94
CA SER A 243 -20.00 -10.68 -2.27
C SER A 243 -20.36 -11.30 -3.63
N ALA A 244 -19.50 -11.15 -4.63
CA ALA A 244 -19.70 -11.73 -5.96
C ALA A 244 -19.70 -13.26 -5.92
N TYR A 245 -18.80 -13.87 -5.15
CA TYR A 245 -18.78 -15.33 -4.92
C TYR A 245 -20.04 -15.80 -4.20
N GLU A 246 -20.45 -15.10 -3.14
CA GLU A 246 -21.64 -15.46 -2.36
C GLU A 246 -22.90 -15.38 -3.22
N ASN A 247 -23.11 -14.29 -3.93
CA ASN A 247 -24.26 -14.14 -4.82
C ASN A 247 -24.23 -15.16 -5.97
N GLY A 248 -23.09 -15.26 -6.68
CA GLY A 248 -22.93 -16.17 -7.82
C GLY A 248 -23.18 -17.64 -7.46
N PHE A 249 -22.61 -18.10 -6.35
CA PHE A 249 -22.83 -19.48 -5.89
C PHE A 249 -24.25 -19.71 -5.38
N SER A 250 -24.90 -18.70 -4.80
CA SER A 250 -26.30 -18.80 -4.37
C SER A 250 -27.25 -19.05 -5.54
N ASP A 251 -27.07 -18.34 -6.65
CA ASP A 251 -27.83 -18.58 -7.88
C ASP A 251 -27.51 -19.95 -8.49
N TYR A 252 -26.24 -20.38 -8.42
CA TYR A 252 -25.83 -21.71 -8.88
C TYR A 252 -26.52 -22.84 -8.09
N LEU A 253 -26.59 -22.72 -6.76
CA LEU A 253 -27.32 -23.66 -5.91
C LEU A 253 -28.82 -23.67 -6.22
N ARG A 254 -29.43 -22.50 -6.45
CA ARG A 254 -30.85 -22.38 -6.81
C ARG A 254 -31.16 -23.17 -8.08
N LYS A 255 -30.37 -22.97 -9.14
CA LYS A 255 -30.55 -23.66 -10.42
C LYS A 255 -30.41 -25.17 -10.26
N ALA A 256 -29.38 -25.63 -9.56
CA ALA A 256 -29.18 -27.06 -9.30
C ALA A 256 -30.34 -27.69 -8.50
N TYR A 257 -30.89 -26.96 -7.52
CA TYR A 257 -32.07 -27.39 -6.77
C TYR A 257 -33.32 -27.45 -7.65
N GLU A 258 -33.55 -26.44 -8.50
CA GLU A 258 -34.69 -26.39 -9.43
C GLU A 258 -34.65 -27.53 -10.46
N GLU A 259 -33.46 -27.91 -10.94
CA GLU A 259 -33.27 -29.03 -11.87
C GLU A 259 -33.47 -30.39 -11.18
N LYS A 260 -32.97 -30.54 -9.95
CA LYS A 260 -33.03 -31.80 -9.20
C LYS A 260 -34.43 -32.05 -8.61
N GLY A 261 -35.11 -31.00 -8.16
CA GLY A 261 -36.42 -31.05 -7.51
C GLY A 261 -36.40 -31.51 -6.04
N GLU A 262 -35.22 -31.69 -5.44
CA GLU A 262 -35.04 -32.05 -4.02
C GLU A 262 -33.85 -31.32 -3.40
N LEU A 263 -33.81 -31.26 -2.06
CA LEU A 263 -32.73 -30.62 -1.32
C LEU A 263 -31.37 -31.27 -1.64
N LEU A 264 -30.35 -30.42 -1.80
CA LEU A 264 -28.98 -30.85 -2.05
C LEU A 264 -28.33 -31.31 -0.75
N ARG A 265 -27.61 -32.42 -0.80
CA ARG A 265 -26.72 -32.82 0.30
C ARG A 265 -25.51 -31.89 0.31
N LEU A 266 -24.89 -31.72 1.48
CA LEU A 266 -23.67 -30.92 1.62
C LEU A 266 -22.53 -31.41 0.70
N SER A 267 -22.43 -32.72 0.46
CA SER A 267 -21.47 -33.29 -0.49
C SER A 267 -21.73 -32.82 -1.93
N GLU A 268 -23.00 -32.78 -2.35
CA GLU A 268 -23.40 -32.30 -3.68
C GLU A 268 -23.12 -30.81 -3.82
N ALA A 269 -23.44 -30.01 -2.80
CA ALA A 269 -23.10 -28.59 -2.77
C ALA A 269 -21.58 -28.33 -2.88
N ASN A 270 -20.74 -29.19 -2.28
CA ASN A 270 -19.29 -29.08 -2.43
C ASN A 270 -18.81 -29.40 -3.86
N VAL A 271 -19.46 -30.36 -4.54
CA VAL A 271 -19.17 -30.66 -5.95
C VAL A 271 -19.59 -29.49 -6.83
N LEU A 272 -20.80 -28.97 -6.63
CA LEU A 272 -21.31 -27.78 -7.32
C LEU A 272 -20.42 -26.56 -7.10
N PHE A 273 -19.85 -26.37 -5.90
CA PHE A 273 -18.92 -25.28 -5.65
C PHE A 273 -17.66 -25.41 -6.50
N LYS A 274 -17.13 -26.63 -6.64
CA LYS A 274 -15.97 -26.90 -7.48
C LYS A 274 -16.27 -26.62 -8.95
N GLU A 275 -17.44 -27.03 -9.42
CA GLU A 275 -17.89 -26.75 -10.80
C GLU A 275 -18.08 -25.24 -11.04
N PHE A 276 -18.67 -24.53 -10.08
CA PHE A 276 -18.78 -23.06 -10.11
C PHE A 276 -17.40 -22.39 -10.17
N GLU A 277 -16.45 -22.84 -9.35
CA GLU A 277 -15.08 -22.33 -9.32
C GLU A 277 -14.39 -22.57 -10.68
N GLU A 278 -14.45 -23.79 -11.21
CA GLU A 278 -13.87 -24.13 -12.52
C GLU A 278 -14.48 -23.29 -13.66
N MET A 279 -15.79 -23.06 -13.64
CA MET A 279 -16.51 -22.27 -14.65
C MET A 279 -16.15 -20.78 -14.58
N THR A 280 -15.95 -20.25 -13.38
CA THR A 280 -15.70 -18.82 -13.15
C THR A 280 -14.22 -18.46 -13.07
N GLU A 281 -13.33 -19.46 -13.09
CA GLU A 281 -11.89 -19.31 -12.85
C GLU A 281 -11.26 -18.22 -13.72
N MET A 282 -11.47 -18.26 -15.04
CA MET A 282 -10.87 -17.32 -15.97
C MET A 282 -11.37 -15.88 -15.78
N ALA A 283 -12.63 -15.71 -15.37
CA ALA A 283 -13.21 -14.40 -15.12
C ALA A 283 -12.76 -13.82 -13.78
N PHE A 284 -12.60 -14.66 -12.76
CA PHE A 284 -12.23 -14.23 -11.42
C PHE A 284 -10.72 -14.23 -11.16
N GLN A 285 -9.89 -14.90 -11.96
CA GLN A 285 -8.46 -14.96 -11.74
C GLN A 285 -7.80 -13.58 -11.58
N PRO A 286 -8.04 -12.58 -12.46
CA PRO A 286 -7.48 -11.25 -12.28
C PRO A 286 -7.97 -10.55 -11.00
N LEU A 287 -9.22 -10.79 -10.61
CA LEU A 287 -9.81 -10.21 -9.40
C LEU A 287 -9.24 -10.86 -8.13
N LYS A 288 -9.03 -12.18 -8.15
CA LYS A 288 -8.37 -12.93 -7.08
C LYS A 288 -6.92 -12.46 -6.92
N GLU A 289 -6.16 -12.35 -8.00
CA GLU A 289 -4.78 -11.86 -7.97
C GLU A 289 -4.70 -10.43 -7.40
N LYS A 290 -5.61 -9.56 -7.86
CA LYS A 290 -5.74 -8.20 -7.30
C LYS A 290 -6.07 -8.24 -5.81
N ALA A 291 -7.08 -9.01 -5.38
CA ALA A 291 -7.45 -9.12 -3.97
C ALA A 291 -6.29 -9.65 -3.11
N ARG A 292 -5.57 -10.66 -3.58
CA ARG A 292 -4.39 -11.23 -2.89
C ARG A 292 -3.27 -10.22 -2.76
N SER A 293 -2.95 -9.49 -3.84
CA SER A 293 -1.92 -8.46 -3.83
C SER A 293 -2.27 -7.30 -2.90
N LEU A 294 -3.51 -6.81 -2.96
CA LEU A 294 -3.98 -5.74 -2.09
C LEU A 294 -3.95 -6.16 -0.63
N MET A 295 -4.46 -7.35 -0.30
CA MET A 295 -4.47 -7.87 1.07
C MET A 295 -3.04 -8.02 1.60
N ALA A 296 -2.18 -8.73 0.88
CA ALA A 296 -0.81 -8.99 1.33
C ALA A 296 0.00 -7.70 1.50
N SER A 297 -0.09 -6.78 0.53
CA SER A 297 0.72 -5.56 0.52
C SER A 297 0.21 -4.52 1.52
N ARG A 298 -1.11 -4.28 1.56
CA ARG A 298 -1.72 -3.29 2.45
C ARG A 298 -1.70 -3.77 3.91
N ASP A 299 -1.95 -5.05 4.20
CA ASP A 299 -1.87 -5.57 5.57
C ASP A 299 -0.42 -5.55 6.09
N MET A 300 0.56 -5.84 5.23
CA MET A 300 1.97 -5.71 5.62
C MET A 300 2.35 -4.24 5.88
N ALA A 301 1.91 -3.31 5.03
CA ALA A 301 2.28 -1.89 5.14
C ALA A 301 1.56 -1.16 6.29
N PHE A 302 0.26 -1.38 6.47
CA PHE A 302 -0.56 -0.63 7.41
C PHE A 302 -0.79 -1.36 8.73
N ARG A 303 -0.73 -2.69 8.77
CA ARG A 303 -1.05 -3.50 9.95
C ARG A 303 0.14 -4.27 10.54
N ASP A 304 1.32 -4.19 9.91
CA ASP A 304 2.49 -5.04 10.23
C ASP A 304 2.10 -6.53 10.27
N ALA A 305 1.23 -6.96 9.34
CA ALA A 305 0.67 -8.30 9.28
C ALA A 305 1.10 -9.03 8.00
N LEU A 306 1.77 -10.17 8.15
CA LEU A 306 2.28 -10.97 7.03
C LEU A 306 1.36 -12.17 6.77
N HIS A 307 0.88 -12.28 5.53
CA HIS A 307 0.15 -13.43 5.02
C HIS A 307 1.14 -14.38 4.34
N GLU A 308 1.62 -15.41 5.04
CA GLU A 308 2.63 -16.34 4.50
C GLU A 308 2.19 -16.99 3.18
N GLN A 309 0.90 -17.33 3.06
CA GLN A 309 0.35 -17.94 1.85
C GLN A 309 0.21 -16.96 0.67
N LEU A 310 0.22 -15.65 0.95
CA LEU A 310 0.12 -14.60 -0.05
C LEU A 310 1.42 -13.84 -0.26
N LYS A 311 2.54 -14.33 0.30
CA LYS A 311 3.84 -13.67 0.26
C LYS A 311 4.32 -13.35 -1.16
N GLU A 312 4.01 -14.23 -2.11
CA GLU A 312 4.34 -14.06 -3.54
C GLU A 312 3.59 -12.90 -4.21
N TYR A 313 2.49 -12.44 -3.62
CA TYR A 313 1.67 -11.35 -4.14
C TYR A 313 2.02 -9.98 -3.54
N ILE A 314 2.97 -9.93 -2.59
CA ILE A 314 3.39 -8.70 -1.97
C ILE A 314 4.09 -7.82 -3.02
N SER A 315 3.56 -6.60 -3.18
CA SER A 315 4.10 -5.56 -4.05
C SER A 315 4.18 -4.23 -3.30
N GLU A 316 4.73 -3.21 -3.94
CA GLU A 316 4.72 -1.87 -3.35
C GLU A 316 3.28 -1.36 -3.19
N VAL A 317 3.03 -0.63 -2.11
CA VAL A 317 1.80 0.11 -1.89
C VAL A 317 1.93 1.43 -2.64
N SER A 318 0.94 1.71 -3.48
CA SER A 318 0.92 2.90 -4.30
C SER A 318 0.75 4.15 -3.42
N GLN A 319 1.21 5.30 -3.94
CA GLN A 319 0.93 6.58 -3.31
C GLN A 319 -0.57 6.83 -3.15
N GLU A 320 -1.37 6.40 -4.14
CA GLU A 320 -2.83 6.51 -4.10
C GLU A 320 -3.44 5.74 -2.93
N ASP A 321 -2.94 4.54 -2.61
CA ASP A 321 -3.38 3.78 -1.45
C ASP A 321 -3.00 4.46 -0.13
N PHE A 322 -1.78 5.03 -0.02
CA PHE A 322 -1.41 5.84 1.14
C PHE A 322 -2.34 7.04 1.30
N ASP A 323 -2.64 7.76 0.22
CA ASP A 323 -3.56 8.91 0.23
C ASP A 323 -5.00 8.47 0.54
N LYS A 324 -5.43 7.30 0.06
CA LYS A 324 -6.76 6.69 0.30
C LYS A 324 -6.98 6.41 1.78
N PHE A 325 -5.98 5.85 2.47
CA PHE A 325 -6.13 5.41 3.86
C PHE A 325 -5.62 6.40 4.89
N LEU A 326 -4.69 7.30 4.55
CA LEU A 326 -4.06 8.24 5.50
C LEU A 326 -4.21 9.71 5.10
N GLY A 327 -4.58 10.02 3.86
CA GLY A 327 -4.65 11.38 3.33
C GLY A 327 -5.83 12.20 3.84
N GLU A 328 -5.99 13.42 3.33
CA GLU A 328 -7.00 14.37 3.82
C GLU A 328 -8.45 13.90 3.66
N LYS A 329 -8.73 13.06 2.65
CA LYS A 329 -10.06 12.47 2.42
C LYS A 329 -10.33 11.22 3.27
N SER A 330 -9.31 10.72 3.95
CA SER A 330 -9.42 9.61 4.89
C SER A 330 -10.09 10.09 6.17
N LYS A 331 -11.23 9.50 6.49
CA LYS A 331 -12.04 9.85 7.67
C LYS A 331 -12.25 8.62 8.54
N SER A 332 -12.43 8.80 9.83
CA SER A 332 -12.92 7.70 10.67
C SER A 332 -14.29 7.23 10.17
N LEU A 333 -14.64 5.98 10.46
CA LEU A 333 -15.95 5.44 10.12
C LEU A 333 -17.07 6.27 10.76
N GLU A 334 -16.86 6.72 12.00
CA GLU A 334 -17.81 7.54 12.77
C GLU A 334 -18.09 8.88 12.09
N GLU A 335 -17.04 9.61 11.70
CA GLU A 335 -17.16 10.86 10.93
C GLU A 335 -17.92 10.60 9.62
N ARG A 336 -17.55 9.55 8.88
CA ARG A 336 -18.16 9.21 7.59
C ARG A 336 -19.64 8.86 7.71
N LEU A 337 -20.02 8.13 8.75
CA LEU A 337 -21.43 7.80 9.03
C LEU A 337 -22.21 9.04 9.47
N SER A 338 -21.62 9.91 10.29
CA SER A 338 -22.27 11.14 10.76
C SER A 338 -22.61 12.09 9.61
N GLU A 339 -21.72 12.24 8.63
CA GLU A 339 -21.93 13.07 7.45
C GLU A 339 -23.02 12.52 6.51
N ASN A 340 -23.27 11.22 6.55
CA ASN A 340 -24.17 10.53 5.63
C ASN A 340 -25.41 9.94 6.32
N ILE A 341 -25.68 10.32 7.57
CA ILE A 341 -26.73 9.72 8.41
C ILE A 341 -28.11 9.82 7.74
N ASP A 342 -28.40 10.94 7.09
CA ASP A 342 -29.67 11.19 6.40
C ASP A 342 -29.87 10.28 5.19
N VAL A 343 -28.77 9.85 4.54
CA VAL A 343 -28.82 8.91 3.42
C VAL A 343 -29.15 7.51 3.95
N PHE A 344 -28.53 7.09 5.05
CA PHE A 344 -28.80 5.79 5.67
C PHE A 344 -30.21 5.69 6.25
N ILE A 345 -30.73 6.75 6.87
CA ILE A 345 -32.11 6.80 7.36
C ILE A 345 -33.10 6.63 6.20
N ARG A 346 -32.83 7.27 5.04
CA ARG A 346 -33.67 7.10 3.83
C ARG A 346 -33.62 5.69 3.27
N LEU A 347 -32.46 5.02 3.31
CA LEU A 347 -32.30 3.64 2.84
C LEU A 347 -32.97 2.62 3.76
N LYS A 348 -33.00 2.86 5.07
CA LYS A 348 -33.69 2.01 6.07
C LYS A 348 -35.22 2.06 5.95
N ASN A 349 -35.75 3.19 5.50
CA ASN A 349 -37.19 3.44 5.40
C ASN A 349 -37.78 3.08 4.01
N LYS A 350 -36.97 2.48 3.13
CA LYS A 350 -37.40 1.79 1.92
C LYS A 350 -37.38 0.29 2.18
#